data_AF-A0A5E4IX47-F1
#
_entry.id   AF-A0A5E4IX47-F1
#
_cell.length_a   1.000
_cell.length_b   1.000
_cell.length_c   1.000
_cell.angle_alpha   90.00
_cell.angle_beta   90.00
_cell.angle_gamma   90.00
#
_symmetry.space_group_name_H-M   'P 1'
#
loop_
_entity.id
_entity.type
_entity.pdbx_description
1 polymer ?
#
loop_
_entity_poly.entity_id
_entity_poly.type
_entity_poly.pdbx_seq_one_letter_code
_entity_poly.pdbx_strand_id
1 'polypeptide(L)'
;MTASGGCLKIYLPVAATPMSMFEQLPSVPTSQELLDRAFRRASRAKDDASMIQDAGNILSDNLANLIRKFPSFESLPPFYREMADIAVGVDALRISLSRLRWASRQIRKITREFVGRIKRSRGQGSMAARKAAFGRISSIMKAIEKDLAFLNDARNKLRQLPTIESQTPTILIAGYPNVGKSSFIIQVSGARPEIASYPFTTL
;
A
#
# COMPACT_ATOMS: atom_id res chain seq x y z
N MET A 1 -61.49 9.88 20.36
CA MET A 1 -60.74 8.84 19.60
C MET A 1 -59.81 9.55 18.64
N THR A 2 -58.62 9.90 19.11
CA THR A 2 -57.58 10.59 18.34
C THR A 2 -56.40 9.63 18.22
N ALA A 3 -56.22 9.05 17.04
CA ALA A 3 -55.11 8.16 16.75
C ALA A 3 -53.84 8.99 16.59
N SER A 4 -52.91 8.81 17.52
CA SER A 4 -51.54 9.33 17.47
C SER A 4 -50.77 8.62 16.35
N GLY A 5 -50.49 9.35 15.27
CA GLY A 5 -49.61 8.91 14.20
C GLY A 5 -48.16 8.83 14.68
N GLY A 6 -47.77 7.67 15.19
CA GLY A 6 -46.39 7.35 15.54
C GLY A 6 -45.52 7.42 14.29
N CYS A 7 -44.71 8.48 14.19
CA CYS A 7 -43.63 8.59 13.22
C CYS A 7 -42.66 7.42 13.45
N LEU A 8 -42.71 6.44 12.54
CA LEU A 8 -41.79 5.31 12.51
C LEU A 8 -40.40 5.87 12.18
N LYS A 9 -39.64 6.27 13.20
CA LYS A 9 -38.22 6.58 13.08
C LYS A 9 -37.52 5.27 12.73
N ILE A 10 -37.31 5.05 11.44
CA ILE A 10 -36.41 4.01 10.96
C ILE A 10 -35.01 4.44 11.38
N TYR A 11 -34.59 3.98 12.55
CA TYR A 11 -33.19 3.93 12.92
C TYR A 11 -32.56 2.91 11.97
N LEU A 12 -32.06 3.37 10.81
CA LEU A 12 -30.99 2.62 10.16
C LEU A 12 -29.85 2.60 11.17
N PRO A 13 -29.44 1.41 11.69
CA PRO A 13 -28.18 1.36 12.40
C PRO A 13 -27.15 1.90 11.42
N VAL A 14 -26.32 2.85 11.87
CA VAL A 14 -25.06 3.14 11.21
C VAL A 14 -24.30 1.82 11.27
N ALA A 15 -24.53 0.96 10.28
CA ALA A 15 -23.77 -0.25 10.08
C ALA A 15 -22.32 0.23 10.07
N ALA A 16 -21.52 -0.30 10.98
CA ALA A 16 -20.11 0.00 11.08
C ALA A 16 -19.57 0.05 9.65
N THR A 17 -19.12 1.23 9.21
CA THR A 17 -18.65 1.42 7.85
C THR A 17 -17.74 0.24 7.54
N PRO A 18 -18.05 -0.57 6.53
CA PRO A 18 -17.24 -1.73 6.21
C PRO A 18 -15.83 -1.20 6.01
N MET A 19 -14.91 -1.61 6.89
CA MET A 19 -13.52 -1.14 6.83
C MET A 19 -13.05 -1.29 5.40
N SER A 20 -12.68 -0.18 4.76
CA SER A 20 -12.32 -0.25 3.36
C SER A 20 -11.12 -1.18 3.24
N MET A 21 -11.17 -2.13 2.31
CA MET A 21 -10.08 -3.10 2.11
C MET A 21 -8.73 -2.39 1.86
N PHE A 22 -8.78 -1.12 1.46
CA PHE A 22 -7.63 -0.28 1.17
C PHE A 22 -7.29 0.75 2.28
N GLU A 23 -8.15 0.95 3.29
CA GLU A 23 -7.97 1.93 4.37
C GLU A 23 -6.69 1.66 5.18
N GLN A 24 -6.39 0.38 5.38
CA GLN A 24 -5.27 -0.06 6.22
C GLN A 24 -3.90 -0.07 5.51
N LEU A 25 -3.81 0.34 4.24
CA LEU A 25 -2.52 0.39 3.54
C LEU A 25 -1.57 1.38 4.25
N PRO A 26 -0.40 0.98 4.74
CA PRO A 26 0.49 1.88 5.47
C PRO A 26 1.32 2.75 4.54
N SER A 27 1.81 3.89 5.05
CA SER A 27 2.67 4.79 4.28
C SER A 27 3.91 4.05 3.76
N VAL A 28 4.25 4.30 2.49
CA VAL A 28 5.42 3.72 1.84
C VAL A 28 6.58 4.72 1.99
N PRO A 29 7.60 4.43 2.82
CA PRO A 29 8.75 5.31 2.98
C PRO A 29 9.59 5.37 1.70
N THR A 30 10.35 6.46 1.54
CA THR A 30 11.26 6.63 0.40
C THR A 30 12.46 5.69 0.50
N SER A 31 13.15 5.49 -0.64
CA SER A 31 14.40 4.70 -0.68
C SER A 31 15.45 5.28 0.28
N GLN A 32 15.58 6.61 0.32
CA GLN A 32 16.54 7.31 1.20
C GLN A 32 16.17 7.16 2.68
N GLU A 33 14.89 7.31 3.04
CA GLU A 33 14.45 7.11 4.43
C GLU A 33 14.72 5.68 4.92
N LEU A 34 14.49 4.68 4.06
CA LEU A 34 14.80 3.29 4.36
C LEU A 34 16.30 3.07 4.55
N LEU A 35 17.13 3.62 3.65
CA LEU A 35 18.59 3.56 3.74
C LEU A 35 19.09 4.21 5.03
N ASP A 36 18.65 5.43 5.33
CA ASP A 36 19.09 6.19 6.49
C ASP A 36 18.75 5.46 7.79
N ARG A 37 17.51 4.95 7.92
CA ARG A 37 17.09 4.18 9.08
C ARG A 37 17.91 2.90 9.24
N ALA A 38 18.14 2.19 8.14
CA ALA A 38 18.91 0.93 8.15
C ALA A 38 20.38 1.17 8.52
N PHE A 39 21.05 2.10 7.86
CA PHE A 39 22.47 2.38 8.09
C PHE A 39 22.73 3.00 9.45
N ARG A 40 21.85 3.91 9.92
CA ARG A 40 21.92 4.47 11.27
C ARG A 40 21.77 3.42 12.36
N ARG A 41 20.90 2.43 12.16
CA ARG A 41 20.74 1.33 13.13
C ARG A 41 21.91 0.37 13.06
N ALA A 42 22.33 0.01 11.85
CA ALA A 42 23.46 -0.89 11.62
C ALA A 42 24.78 -0.32 12.15
N SER A 43 24.98 1.00 12.14
CA SER A 43 26.22 1.63 12.62
C SER A 43 26.50 1.45 14.11
N ARG A 44 25.58 0.86 14.87
CA ARG A 44 25.77 0.47 16.27
C ARG A 44 26.47 -0.88 16.41
N ALA A 45 26.58 -1.66 15.33
CA ALA A 45 27.29 -2.93 15.33
C ALA A 45 28.80 -2.72 15.57
N LYS A 46 29.43 -3.67 16.27
CA LYS A 46 30.85 -3.58 16.65
C LYS A 46 31.81 -3.88 15.49
N ASP A 47 31.39 -4.72 14.56
CA ASP A 47 32.21 -5.17 13.44
C ASP A 47 31.51 -4.96 12.09
N ASP A 48 32.31 -4.83 11.03
CA ASP A 48 31.83 -4.55 9.67
C ASP A 48 30.90 -5.64 9.14
N ALA A 49 31.10 -6.92 9.50
CA ALA A 49 30.25 -8.01 9.02
C ALA A 49 28.86 -7.92 9.66
N SER A 50 28.79 -7.71 10.97
CA SER A 50 27.53 -7.45 11.69
C SER A 50 26.84 -6.19 11.17
N MET A 51 27.58 -5.13 10.85
CA MET A 51 27.03 -3.91 10.27
C MET A 51 26.36 -4.17 8.91
N ILE A 52 26.99 -4.95 8.03
CA ILE A 52 26.39 -5.35 6.74
C ILE A 52 25.18 -6.25 6.95
N GLN A 53 25.27 -7.19 7.89
CA GLN A 53 24.20 -8.12 8.22
C GLN A 53 22.95 -7.38 8.73
N ASP A 54 23.11 -6.47 9.68
CA ASP A 54 22.02 -5.69 10.25
C ASP A 54 21.35 -4.80 9.20
N ALA A 55 22.14 -4.03 8.43
CA ALA A 55 21.61 -3.18 7.38
C ALA A 55 20.81 -3.99 6.34
N GLY A 56 21.38 -5.12 5.89
CA GLY A 56 20.75 -6.00 4.93
C GLY A 56 19.45 -6.63 5.42
N ASN A 57 19.43 -7.10 6.67
CA ASN A 57 18.24 -7.68 7.29
C ASN A 57 17.15 -6.62 7.40
N ILE A 58 17.45 -5.46 8.00
CA ILE A 58 16.51 -4.35 8.17
C ILE A 58 15.88 -3.96 6.83
N LEU A 59 16.68 -3.74 5.79
CA LEU A 59 16.15 -3.35 4.47
C LEU A 59 15.31 -4.46 3.84
N SER A 60 15.84 -5.68 3.79
CA SER A 60 15.14 -6.79 3.12
C SER A 60 13.82 -7.14 3.81
N ASP A 61 13.77 -7.04 5.14
CA ASP A 61 12.58 -7.30 5.95
C ASP A 61 11.58 -6.16 5.87
N ASN A 62 12.02 -4.90 5.85
CA ASN A 62 11.12 -3.77 5.61
C ASN A 62 10.44 -3.88 4.24
N LEU A 63 11.20 -4.19 3.18
CA LEU A 63 10.64 -4.40 1.85
C LEU A 63 9.68 -5.60 1.81
N ALA A 64 10.04 -6.72 2.44
CA ALA A 64 9.17 -7.90 2.52
C ALA A 64 7.87 -7.62 3.28
N ASN A 65 7.96 -6.91 4.41
CA ASN A 65 6.81 -6.51 5.21
C ASN A 65 5.92 -5.54 4.44
N LEU A 66 6.51 -4.59 3.71
CA LEU A 66 5.75 -3.66 2.87
C LEU A 66 4.92 -4.43 1.83
N ILE A 67 5.52 -5.39 1.12
CA ILE A 67 4.82 -6.22 0.13
C ILE A 67 3.64 -6.97 0.75
N ARG A 68 3.81 -7.54 1.96
CA ARG A 68 2.76 -8.29 2.67
C ARG A 68 1.55 -7.45 3.08
N LYS A 69 1.73 -6.13 3.17
CA LYS A 69 0.67 -5.19 3.56
C LYS A 69 -0.25 -4.81 2.39
N PHE A 70 0.16 -5.08 1.15
CA PHE A 70 -0.71 -4.91 -0.01
C PHE A 70 -1.60 -6.15 -0.18
N PRO A 71 -2.90 -5.97 -0.48
CA PRO A 71 -3.80 -7.09 -0.76
C PRO A 71 -3.35 -7.83 -2.03
N SER A 72 -3.69 -9.12 -2.09
CA SER A 72 -3.52 -9.86 -3.34
C SER A 72 -4.61 -9.43 -4.32
N PHE A 73 -4.20 -8.78 -5.42
CA PHE A 73 -5.13 -8.31 -6.46
C PHE A 73 -5.83 -9.45 -7.23
N GLU A 74 -5.33 -10.68 -7.12
CA GLU A 74 -5.96 -11.87 -7.72
C GLU A 74 -7.13 -12.40 -6.89
N SER A 75 -7.13 -12.14 -5.57
CA SER A 75 -8.21 -12.56 -4.66
C SER A 75 -9.22 -11.46 -4.39
N LEU A 76 -9.08 -10.30 -5.05
CA LEU A 76 -10.06 -9.22 -4.94
C LEU A 76 -11.36 -9.62 -5.66
N PRO A 77 -12.53 -9.26 -5.10
CA PRO A 77 -13.78 -9.38 -5.84
C PRO A 77 -13.69 -8.60 -7.16
N PRO A 78 -14.32 -9.07 -8.26
CA PRO A 78 -14.18 -8.48 -9.59
C PRO A 78 -14.40 -6.96 -9.63
N PHE A 79 -15.44 -6.47 -8.94
CA PHE A 79 -15.76 -5.05 -8.85
C PHE A 79 -14.61 -4.22 -8.23
N TYR A 80 -14.07 -4.64 -7.09
CA TYR A 80 -12.95 -3.96 -6.44
C TYR A 80 -11.66 -4.04 -7.25
N ARG A 81 -11.45 -5.14 -7.98
CA ARG A 81 -10.31 -5.29 -8.90
C ARG A 81 -10.41 -4.27 -10.04
N GLU A 82 -11.58 -4.12 -10.66
CA GLU A 82 -11.80 -3.13 -11.72
C GLU A 82 -11.65 -1.70 -11.20
N MET A 83 -12.22 -1.38 -10.03
CA MET A 83 -12.03 -0.06 -9.41
C MET A 83 -10.55 0.24 -9.14
N ALA A 84 -9.80 -0.72 -8.60
CA ALA A 84 -8.37 -0.57 -8.37
C ALA A 84 -7.61 -0.42 -9.70
N ASP A 85 -7.99 -1.16 -10.73
CA ASP A 85 -7.33 -1.09 -12.04
C ASP A 85 -7.53 0.28 -12.69
N ILE A 86 -8.75 0.80 -12.67
CA ILE A 86 -9.07 2.14 -13.16
C ILE A 86 -8.34 3.22 -12.36
N ALA A 87 -8.28 3.09 -11.03
CA ALA A 87 -7.71 4.12 -10.17
C ALA A 87 -6.18 4.22 -10.28
N VAL A 88 -5.50 3.08 -10.37
CA VAL A 88 -4.03 3.01 -10.18
C VAL A 88 -3.30 2.01 -11.08
N GLY A 89 -4.02 1.21 -11.87
CA GLY A 89 -3.46 0.15 -12.72
C GLY A 89 -2.95 -1.04 -11.90
N VAL A 90 -3.70 -2.15 -11.90
CA VAL A 90 -3.35 -3.35 -11.13
C VAL A 90 -2.05 -3.96 -11.63
N ASP A 91 -1.81 -3.95 -12.94
CA ASP A 91 -0.58 -4.50 -13.51
C ASP A 91 0.66 -3.69 -13.12
N ALA A 92 0.55 -2.35 -13.10
CA ALA A 92 1.64 -1.48 -12.65
C ALA A 92 1.97 -1.73 -11.17
N LEU A 93 0.94 -1.87 -10.31
CA LEU A 93 1.08 -2.27 -8.91
C LEU A 93 1.81 -3.61 -8.76
N ARG A 94 1.39 -4.63 -9.51
CA ARG A 94 2.03 -5.96 -9.49
C ARG A 94 3.49 -5.89 -9.89
N ILE A 95 3.82 -5.13 -10.94
CA ILE A 95 5.19 -4.95 -11.42
C ILE A 95 6.05 -4.29 -10.34
N SER A 96 5.59 -3.18 -9.74
CA SER A 96 6.34 -2.49 -8.69
C SER A 96 6.53 -3.35 -7.43
N LEU A 97 5.49 -4.07 -6.98
CA LEU A 97 5.62 -5.03 -5.86
C LEU A 97 6.62 -6.16 -6.17
N SER A 98 6.64 -6.63 -7.42
CA SER A 98 7.60 -7.64 -7.87
C SER A 98 9.03 -7.12 -7.89
N ARG A 99 9.24 -5.85 -8.27
CA ARG A 99 10.54 -5.16 -8.20
C ARG A 99 11.03 -5.01 -6.76
N LEU A 100 10.15 -4.66 -5.82
CA LEU A 100 10.48 -4.66 -4.38
C LEU A 100 10.87 -6.06 -3.88
N ARG A 101 10.15 -7.11 -4.32
CA ARG A 101 10.47 -8.50 -3.96
C ARG A 101 11.84 -8.92 -4.52
N TRP A 102 12.15 -8.53 -5.75
CA TRP A 102 13.47 -8.72 -6.34
C TRP A 102 14.55 -8.01 -5.52
N ALA A 103 14.35 -6.73 -5.18
CA ALA A 103 15.31 -5.94 -4.41
C ALA A 103 15.59 -6.57 -3.03
N SER A 104 14.55 -6.97 -2.30
CA SER A 104 14.67 -7.68 -1.01
C SER A 104 15.55 -8.95 -1.15
N ARG A 105 15.32 -9.76 -2.20
CA ARG A 105 16.15 -10.95 -2.47
C ARG A 105 17.59 -10.61 -2.84
N GLN A 106 17.82 -9.58 -3.65
CA GLN A 106 19.17 -9.16 -4.04
C GLN A 106 19.97 -8.64 -2.85
N ILE A 107 19.34 -7.83 -1.99
CA ILE A 107 19.96 -7.36 -0.75
C ILE A 107 20.40 -8.55 0.11
N ARG A 108 19.52 -9.53 0.36
CA ARG A 108 19.88 -10.76 1.10
C ARG A 108 21.02 -11.54 0.47
N LYS A 109 21.11 -11.58 -0.88
CA LYS A 109 22.20 -12.24 -1.60
C LYS A 109 23.53 -11.52 -1.36
N ILE A 110 23.56 -10.20 -1.55
CA ILE A 110 24.74 -9.35 -1.33
C ILE A 110 25.20 -9.44 0.12
N THR A 111 24.27 -9.33 1.08
CA THR A 111 24.59 -9.44 2.51
C THR A 111 25.31 -10.75 2.82
N ARG A 112 24.76 -11.90 2.39
CA ARG A 112 25.39 -13.21 2.61
C ARG A 112 26.76 -13.33 1.93
N GLU A 113 26.89 -12.82 0.70
CA GLU A 113 28.14 -12.83 -0.06
C GLU A 113 29.26 -12.08 0.68
N PHE A 114 29.01 -10.83 1.10
CA PHE A 114 30.02 -9.99 1.75
C PHE A 114 30.29 -10.40 3.20
N VAL A 115 29.27 -10.78 3.97
CA VAL A 115 29.47 -11.32 5.32
C VAL A 115 30.33 -12.59 5.26
N GLY A 116 30.03 -13.50 4.32
CA GLY A 116 30.85 -14.69 4.11
C GLY A 116 32.28 -14.36 3.68
N ARG A 117 32.47 -13.34 2.84
CA ARG A 117 33.79 -12.87 2.42
C ARG A 117 34.63 -12.36 3.59
N ILE A 118 34.06 -11.51 4.44
CA ILE A 118 34.76 -10.94 5.62
C ILE A 118 35.11 -12.06 6.61
N LYS A 119 34.20 -13.00 6.84
CA LYS A 119 34.45 -14.15 7.73
C LYS A 119 35.60 -15.02 7.22
N ARG A 120 35.64 -15.33 5.90
CA ARG A 120 36.73 -16.11 5.29
C ARG A 120 38.07 -15.39 5.32
N SER A 121 38.09 -14.07 5.16
CA SER A 121 39.33 -13.28 5.25
C SER A 121 39.78 -13.00 6.69
N ARG A 122 39.14 -13.59 7.71
CA ARG A 122 39.39 -13.33 9.13
C ARG A 122 39.39 -11.82 9.46
N GLY A 123 38.51 -11.07 8.81
CA GLY A 123 38.40 -9.62 9.00
C GLY A 123 39.37 -8.77 8.17
N GLN A 124 40.33 -9.36 7.45
CA GLN A 124 41.21 -8.58 6.57
C GLN A 124 40.41 -7.94 5.43
N GLY A 125 40.62 -6.64 5.20
CA GLY A 125 39.92 -5.86 4.16
C GLY A 125 38.43 -5.62 4.45
N SER A 126 37.97 -5.79 5.69
CA SER A 126 36.55 -5.65 6.07
C SER A 126 35.96 -4.30 5.69
N MET A 127 36.73 -3.21 5.84
CA MET A 127 36.27 -1.86 5.55
C MET A 127 35.98 -1.66 4.04
N ALA A 128 36.86 -2.16 3.17
CA ALA A 128 36.66 -2.11 1.73
C ALA A 128 35.46 -2.97 1.31
N ALA A 129 35.34 -4.17 1.89
CA ALA A 129 34.21 -5.06 1.67
C ALA A 129 32.88 -4.42 2.10
N ARG A 130 32.84 -3.73 3.25
CA ARG A 130 31.68 -2.98 3.72
C ARG A 130 31.31 -1.83 2.79
N LYS A 131 32.28 -1.01 2.40
CA LYS A 131 32.04 0.11 1.47
C LYS A 131 31.44 -0.38 0.15
N ALA A 132 31.96 -1.48 -0.39
CA ALA A 132 31.44 -2.10 -1.60
C ALA A 132 30.02 -2.68 -1.39
N ALA A 133 29.76 -3.36 -0.28
CA ALA A 133 28.45 -3.89 0.05
C ALA A 133 27.39 -2.78 0.16
N PHE A 134 27.68 -1.72 0.91
CA PHE A 134 26.78 -0.57 1.06
C PHE A 134 26.54 0.14 -0.26
N GLY A 135 27.57 0.33 -1.09
CA GLY A 135 27.40 0.90 -2.43
C GLY A 135 26.44 0.08 -3.30
N ARG A 136 26.58 -1.26 -3.31
CA ARG A 136 25.69 -2.16 -4.06
C ARG A 136 24.25 -2.14 -3.52
N ILE A 137 24.07 -2.13 -2.19
CA ILE A 137 22.76 -2.05 -1.54
C ILE A 137 22.08 -0.71 -1.88
N SER A 138 22.80 0.42 -1.75
CA SER A 138 22.27 1.74 -2.11
C SER A 138 21.88 1.82 -3.59
N SER A 139 22.68 1.22 -4.48
CA SER A 139 22.35 1.15 -5.91
C SER A 139 21.03 0.38 -6.17
N ILE A 140 20.79 -0.71 -5.44
CA ILE A 140 19.52 -1.47 -5.55
C ILE A 140 18.35 -0.63 -5.04
N MET A 141 18.51 0.04 -3.88
CA MET A 141 17.47 0.90 -3.32
C MET A 141 17.12 2.06 -4.24
N LYS A 142 18.12 2.66 -4.90
CA LYS A 142 17.91 3.69 -5.92
C LYS A 142 17.17 3.15 -7.16
N ALA A 143 17.43 1.91 -7.57
CA ALA A 143 16.77 1.29 -8.72
C ALA A 143 15.26 1.03 -8.51
N ILE A 144 14.79 0.97 -7.27
CA ILE A 144 13.36 0.81 -6.91
C ILE A 144 12.72 2.09 -6.36
N GLU A 145 13.42 3.23 -6.41
CA GLU A 145 12.92 4.50 -5.85
C GLU A 145 11.61 4.95 -6.50
N LYS A 146 11.52 4.85 -7.83
CA LYS A 146 10.30 5.16 -8.58
C LYS A 146 9.15 4.21 -8.23
N ASP A 147 9.46 2.94 -7.98
CA ASP A 147 8.45 1.95 -7.56
C ASP A 147 7.90 2.27 -6.17
N LEU A 148 8.75 2.65 -5.21
CA LEU A 148 8.32 3.08 -3.88
C LEU A 148 7.44 4.33 -3.95
N ALA A 149 7.83 5.32 -4.76
CA ALA A 149 7.04 6.53 -4.97
C ALA A 149 5.67 6.22 -5.60
N PHE A 150 5.65 5.39 -6.63
CA PHE A 150 4.41 4.93 -7.28
C PHE A 150 3.50 4.19 -6.29
N LEU A 151 4.03 3.26 -5.50
CA LEU A 151 3.25 2.53 -4.50
C LEU A 151 2.67 3.45 -3.43
N ASN A 152 3.39 4.52 -3.06
CA ASN A 152 2.89 5.51 -2.10
C ASN A 152 1.72 6.32 -2.67
N ASP A 153 1.82 6.76 -3.93
CA ASP A 153 0.74 7.46 -4.63
C ASP A 153 -0.47 6.55 -4.86
N ALA A 154 -0.23 5.32 -5.33
CA ALA A 154 -1.27 4.33 -5.58
C ALA A 154 -2.05 4.02 -4.29
N ARG A 155 -1.37 3.85 -3.16
CA ARG A 155 -2.01 3.73 -1.85
C ARG A 155 -2.96 4.90 -1.56
N ASN A 156 -2.52 6.13 -1.78
CA ASN A 156 -3.31 7.32 -1.42
C ASN A 156 -4.60 7.38 -2.25
N LYS A 157 -4.53 6.99 -3.53
CA LYS A 157 -5.69 6.86 -4.41
C LYS A 157 -6.62 5.72 -4.00
N LEU A 158 -6.08 4.53 -3.72
CA LEU A 158 -6.86 3.36 -3.30
C LEU A 158 -7.64 3.61 -2.00
N ARG A 159 -7.07 4.39 -1.07
CA ARG A 159 -7.73 4.77 0.19
C ARG A 159 -8.96 5.67 0.01
N GLN A 160 -9.08 6.35 -1.11
CA GLN A 160 -10.22 7.22 -1.42
C GLN A 160 -11.37 6.44 -2.08
N LEU A 161 -11.15 5.17 -2.45
CA LEU A 161 -12.20 4.36 -3.06
C LEU A 161 -13.32 4.09 -2.06
N PRO A 162 -14.58 4.26 -2.47
CA PRO A 162 -15.72 3.97 -1.61
C PRO A 162 -15.82 2.47 -1.35
N THR A 163 -16.25 2.12 -0.15
CA THR A 163 -16.56 0.72 0.19
C THR A 163 -18.02 0.43 -0.12
N ILE A 164 -18.29 -0.58 -0.95
CA ILE A 164 -19.63 -1.08 -1.21
C ILE A 164 -19.78 -2.46 -0.58
N GLU A 165 -20.70 -2.62 0.36
CA GLU A 165 -20.97 -3.94 0.94
C GLU A 165 -21.65 -4.85 -0.09
N SER A 166 -20.97 -5.92 -0.50
CA SER A 166 -21.52 -6.85 -1.50
C SER A 166 -22.75 -7.64 -1.03
N GLN A 167 -23.06 -7.62 0.28
CA GLN A 167 -24.16 -8.40 0.86
C GLN A 167 -25.43 -7.58 1.05
N THR A 168 -25.38 -6.25 0.94
CA THR A 168 -26.56 -5.40 1.03
C THR A 168 -27.18 -5.19 -0.36
N PRO A 169 -28.51 -5.32 -0.50
CA PRO A 169 -29.20 -5.00 -1.74
C PRO A 169 -28.85 -3.57 -2.18
N THR A 170 -28.19 -3.45 -3.33
CA THR A 170 -27.70 -2.18 -3.85
C THR A 170 -28.50 -1.80 -5.10
N ILE A 171 -29.04 -0.59 -5.13
CA ILE A 171 -29.78 -0.06 -6.28
C ILE A 171 -28.85 0.85 -7.09
N LEU A 172 -28.64 0.52 -8.37
CA LEU A 172 -27.89 1.36 -9.31
C LEU A 172 -28.84 2.30 -10.07
N ILE A 173 -28.62 3.60 -9.97
CA ILE A 173 -29.38 4.61 -10.71
C ILE A 173 -28.50 5.13 -11.85
N ALA A 174 -28.80 4.69 -13.08
CA ALA A 174 -28.11 5.11 -14.29
C ALA A 174 -28.95 6.10 -15.13
N GLY A 175 -28.30 6.93 -15.93
CA GLY A 175 -28.96 7.88 -16.83
C GLY A 175 -28.04 9.03 -17.26
N TYR A 176 -28.43 9.76 -18.30
CA TYR A 176 -27.64 10.88 -18.84
C TYR A 176 -27.33 11.97 -17.80
N PRO A 177 -26.26 12.78 -17.97
CA PRO A 177 -26.04 13.95 -17.13
C PRO A 177 -27.29 14.83 -17.03
N ASN A 178 -27.51 15.45 -15.87
CA ASN A 178 -28.62 16.39 -15.61
C ASN A 178 -30.06 15.85 -15.74
N VAL A 179 -30.30 14.55 -15.89
CA VAL A 179 -31.67 13.97 -15.92
C VAL A 179 -32.36 13.86 -14.55
N GLY A 180 -31.85 14.54 -13.52
CA GLY A 180 -32.46 14.56 -12.19
C GLY A 180 -32.17 13.35 -11.29
N LYS A 181 -31.17 12.52 -11.60
CA LYS A 181 -30.77 11.35 -10.78
C LYS A 181 -30.55 11.72 -9.29
N SER A 182 -29.82 12.80 -9.04
CA SER A 182 -29.55 13.28 -7.67
C SER A 182 -30.83 13.74 -6.97
N SER A 183 -31.75 14.38 -7.71
CA SER A 183 -33.06 14.79 -7.18
C SER A 183 -33.93 13.58 -6.80
N PHE A 184 -33.90 12.52 -7.62
CA PHE A 184 -34.59 11.27 -7.32
C PHE A 184 -34.05 10.61 -6.04
N ILE A 185 -32.71 10.56 -5.88
CA ILE A 185 -32.07 10.04 -4.66
C ILE A 185 -32.55 10.82 -3.43
N ILE A 186 -32.56 12.16 -3.49
CA ILE A 186 -33.02 13.01 -2.37
C ILE A 186 -34.48 12.72 -2.02
N GLN A 187 -35.35 12.60 -3.04
CA GLN A 187 -36.78 12.36 -2.83
C GLN A 187 -37.08 10.98 -2.24
N VAL A 188 -36.38 9.93 -2.70
CA VAL A 188 -36.64 8.55 -2.24
C VAL A 188 -35.97 8.26 -0.90
N SER A 189 -34.74 8.73 -0.70
CA SER A 189 -33.98 8.43 0.53
C SER A 189 -34.28 9.38 1.69
N GLY A 190 -34.82 10.57 1.43
CA GLY A 190 -34.99 11.63 2.44
C GLY A 190 -33.68 12.19 3.01
N ALA A 191 -32.52 11.66 2.57
CA ALA A 191 -31.20 12.04 3.02
C ALA A 191 -30.49 12.91 1.96
N ARG A 192 -29.59 13.79 2.41
CA ARG A 192 -28.66 14.46 1.48
C ARG A 192 -27.68 13.39 0.98
N PRO A 193 -27.48 13.23 -0.34
CA PRO A 193 -26.57 12.22 -0.86
C PRO A 193 -25.16 12.49 -0.34
N GLU A 194 -24.55 11.49 0.30
CA GLU A 194 -23.11 11.49 0.49
C GLU A 194 -22.45 11.21 -0.86
N ILE A 195 -21.67 12.17 -1.37
CA ILE A 195 -20.97 12.01 -2.64
C ILE A 195 -19.72 11.16 -2.37
N ALA A 196 -19.82 9.87 -2.68
CA ALA A 196 -18.66 9.01 -2.78
C ALA A 196 -17.81 9.42 -3.99
N SER A 197 -16.49 9.51 -3.80
CA SER A 197 -15.54 9.85 -4.86
C SER A 197 -15.39 8.66 -5.80
N TYR A 198 -15.88 8.77 -7.04
CA TYR A 198 -15.62 7.78 -8.09
C TYR A 198 -14.61 8.35 -9.10
N PRO A 199 -13.81 7.50 -9.77
CA PRO A 199 -12.76 7.96 -10.70
C PRO A 199 -13.24 8.83 -11.88
N PHE A 200 -14.56 8.91 -12.11
CA PHE A 200 -15.19 9.61 -13.22
C PHE A 200 -16.23 10.66 -12.80
N THR A 201 -16.47 10.85 -11.51
CA THR A 201 -17.38 11.90 -11.04
C THR A 201 -16.63 13.22 -11.01
N THR A 202 -17.01 14.16 -11.87
CA THR A 202 -16.68 15.58 -11.68
C THR A 202 -17.33 16.03 -10.39
N LEU A 203 -16.51 16.38 -9.39
CA LEU A 203 -16.97 17.02 -8.16
C LEU A 203 -17.67 18.35 -8.47
#